data_AF-A0A413ZQR9-F1
#
_entry.id   AF-A0A413ZQR9-F1
#
_cell.length_a   1.000
_cell.length_b   1.000
_cell.length_c   1.000
_cell.angle_alpha   90.00
_cell.angle_beta   90.00
_cell.angle_gamma   90.00
#
_symmetry.space_group_name_H-M   'P 1'
#
loop_
_entity.id
_entity.type
_entity.pdbx_description
1 polymer ?
#
loop_
_entity_poly.entity_id
_entity_poly.type
_entity_poly.pdbx_seq_one_letter_code
_entity_poly.pdbx_strand_id
1 'polypeptide(L)'
;MVAPLGVSPSLLDLIKDKGKLLKAKLKNDWATKIHNRIIEKKSIPLIGDLLEYFDNFDFGIVDCISPDYFIDDLRKEGHYYFFYFGGGINSLPSYNVLMPNDVAINEVAYIKHLLDAYTEDSSTNITVDNITDSVYNRHFSRSRESFYKAESVAMISKEISPATDDEFEKLKDDVLNHVGDTYEEDYNSGYERVKAVTKEASHFQVKQNLLAPKIGSNELRGVCFQLSNEDKLIWKIKQ
;
A
#
# COMPACT_ATOMS: atom_id res chain seq x y z
N MET A 1 20.36 11.71 5.56
CA MET A 1 21.43 10.82 5.03
C MET A 1 21.97 10.03 6.20
N VAL A 2 22.00 8.69 6.12
CA VAL A 2 22.55 7.82 7.16
C VAL A 2 23.86 7.24 6.63
N ALA A 3 24.95 7.35 7.41
CA ALA A 3 26.22 6.77 7.03
C ALA A 3 26.19 5.24 7.25
N PRO A 4 26.64 4.41 6.29
CA PRO A 4 26.52 2.96 6.37
C PRO A 4 27.50 2.31 7.35
N LEU A 5 28.61 3.00 7.63
CA LEU A 5 29.61 2.60 8.62
C LEU A 5 29.32 3.43 9.86
N GLY A 6 28.89 2.77 10.94
CA GLY A 6 28.46 3.42 12.18
C GLY A 6 29.48 4.40 12.76
N VAL A 7 29.09 5.08 13.83
CA VAL A 7 29.87 6.18 14.39
C VAL A 7 31.06 5.63 15.21
N SER A 8 32.27 6.13 14.94
CA SER A 8 33.45 5.79 15.74
C SER A 8 33.32 6.36 17.16
N PRO A 9 33.96 5.74 18.19
CA PRO A 9 33.88 6.24 19.56
C PRO A 9 34.25 7.73 19.69
N SER A 10 35.29 8.16 18.96
CA SER A 10 35.74 9.55 18.96
C SER A 10 34.72 10.51 18.38
N LEU A 11 33.95 10.11 17.35
CA LEU A 11 32.89 10.95 16.81
C LEU A 11 31.66 10.95 17.72
N LEU A 12 31.36 9.79 18.33
CA LEU A 12 30.27 9.67 19.30
C LEU A 12 30.47 10.64 20.47
N ASP A 13 31.69 10.75 21.00
CA ASP A 13 32.01 11.71 22.07
C ASP A 13 31.79 13.17 21.66
N LEU A 14 32.00 13.51 20.38
CA LEU A 14 31.84 14.88 19.88
C LEU A 14 30.37 15.29 19.69
N ILE A 15 29.47 14.33 19.47
CA ILE A 15 28.05 14.60 19.21
C ILE A 15 27.18 14.57 20.49
N LYS A 16 27.64 13.94 21.58
CA LYS A 16 26.90 13.79 22.85
C LYS A 16 26.31 15.07 23.44
N ASP A 17 26.98 16.22 23.30
CA ASP A 17 26.48 17.53 23.79
C ASP A 17 25.77 18.31 22.68
N LYS A 18 24.80 17.67 22.01
CA LYS A 18 24.05 18.25 20.88
C LYS A 18 24.98 18.92 19.84
N GLY A 19 26.09 18.24 19.54
CA GLY A 19 27.07 18.69 18.56
C GLY A 19 27.91 19.93 18.93
N LYS A 20 27.85 20.46 20.16
CA LYS A 20 28.69 21.61 20.57
C LYS A 20 30.18 21.32 20.50
N LEU A 21 30.61 20.14 20.98
CA LEU A 21 32.01 19.71 20.92
C LEU A 21 32.45 19.48 19.47
N LEU A 22 31.57 18.93 18.65
CA LEU A 22 31.79 18.79 17.20
C LEU A 22 32.01 20.16 16.55
N LYS A 23 31.14 21.15 16.80
CA LYS A 23 31.29 22.52 16.29
C LYS A 23 32.62 23.15 16.68
N ALA A 24 32.97 23.08 17.98
CA ALA A 24 34.22 23.63 18.47
C ALA A 24 35.45 22.95 17.81
N LYS A 25 35.42 21.63 17.70
CA LYS A 25 36.50 20.87 17.06
C LYS A 25 36.64 21.19 15.58
N LEU A 26 35.53 21.26 14.84
CA LEU A 26 35.54 21.62 13.43
C LEU A 26 36.09 23.03 13.22
N LYS A 27 35.70 24.01 14.04
CA LYS A 27 36.21 25.38 13.97
C LYS A 27 37.73 25.43 14.20
N ASN A 28 38.23 24.70 15.20
CA ASN A 28 39.66 24.64 15.53
C ASN A 28 40.49 23.90 14.48
N ASP A 29 39.98 22.77 13.99
CA ASP A 29 40.68 21.94 12.99
C ASP A 29 40.52 22.49 11.56
N TRP A 30 39.69 23.53 11.33
CA TRP A 30 39.36 24.00 9.98
C TRP A 30 40.60 24.44 9.20
N ALA A 31 41.34 25.39 9.76
CA ALA A 31 42.51 26.00 9.13
C ALA A 31 43.70 25.05 8.98
N THR A 32 43.73 23.93 9.73
CA THR A 32 44.88 23.01 9.73
C THR A 32 44.61 21.69 9.01
N LYS A 33 43.39 21.14 9.14
CA LYS A 33 43.06 19.78 8.66
C LYS A 33 41.95 19.74 7.62
N ILE A 34 41.02 20.70 7.62
CA ILE A 34 39.78 20.61 6.83
C ILE A 34 39.87 21.42 5.52
N HIS A 35 40.38 22.65 5.58
CA HIS A 35 40.36 23.62 4.47
C HIS A 35 40.85 23.07 3.11
N ASN A 36 41.81 22.14 3.09
CA ASN A 36 42.37 21.55 1.86
C ASN A 36 41.83 20.14 1.52
N ARG A 37 40.87 19.61 2.28
CA ARG A 37 40.32 18.25 2.11
C ARG A 37 38.89 18.21 1.61
N ILE A 38 38.25 19.36 1.39
CA ILE A 38 36.85 19.44 0.95
C ILE A 38 36.74 19.26 -0.58
N ILE A 39 37.60 19.95 -1.35
CA ILE A 39 37.66 19.87 -2.81
C ILE A 39 39.11 19.67 -3.23
N GLU A 40 39.36 18.75 -4.18
CA GLU A 40 40.71 18.52 -4.70
C GLU A 40 41.33 19.82 -5.25
N LYS A 41 42.59 20.06 -4.90
CA LYS A 41 43.41 21.21 -5.36
C LYS A 41 42.83 22.59 -5.02
N LYS A 42 41.86 22.68 -4.10
CA LYS A 42 41.26 23.95 -3.68
C LYS A 42 41.25 24.07 -2.16
N SER A 43 41.63 25.25 -1.67
CA SER A 43 41.54 25.61 -0.26
C SER A 43 40.23 26.35 0.01
N ILE A 44 39.48 25.93 1.04
CA ILE A 44 38.24 26.56 1.47
C ILE A 44 38.43 27.10 2.90
N PRO A 45 38.81 28.37 3.05
CA PRO A 45 38.90 29.00 4.36
C PRO A 45 37.51 29.22 4.98
N LEU A 46 37.41 29.12 6.31
CA LEU A 46 36.18 29.40 7.05
C LEU A 46 36.05 30.90 7.31
N ILE A 47 35.59 31.64 6.30
CA ILE A 47 35.46 33.11 6.33
C ILE A 47 34.17 33.56 5.63
N GLY A 48 33.78 34.82 5.86
CA GLY A 48 32.61 35.44 5.21
C GLY A 48 31.33 34.64 5.42
N ASP A 49 30.54 34.50 4.35
CA ASP A 49 29.24 33.83 4.35
C ASP A 49 29.30 32.39 4.89
N LEU A 50 30.40 31.67 4.66
CA LEU A 50 30.57 30.31 5.16
C LEU A 50 30.75 30.26 6.68
N LEU A 51 31.46 31.23 7.26
CA LEU A 51 31.61 31.34 8.71
C LEU A 51 30.28 31.70 9.37
N GLU A 52 29.52 32.61 8.77
CA GLU A 52 28.18 32.97 9.27
C GLU A 52 27.23 31.76 9.22
N TYR A 53 27.21 31.03 8.10
CA TYR A 53 26.46 29.78 8.01
C TYR A 53 26.90 28.76 9.06
N PHE A 54 28.21 28.55 9.22
CA PHE A 54 28.76 27.61 10.21
C PHE A 54 28.38 28.00 11.65
N ASP A 55 28.43 29.29 11.98
CA ASP A 55 28.09 29.78 13.31
C ASP A 55 26.58 29.73 13.58
N ASN A 56 25.73 29.79 12.56
CA ASN A 56 24.26 29.65 12.68
C ASN A 56 23.74 28.22 12.48
N PHE A 57 24.54 27.30 11.94
CA PHE A 57 24.14 25.92 11.72
C PHE A 57 23.83 25.20 13.03
N ASP A 58 22.68 24.52 13.07
CA ASP A 58 22.29 23.70 14.21
C ASP A 58 22.98 22.34 14.16
N PHE A 59 24.08 22.19 14.90
CA PHE A 59 24.78 20.93 15.05
C PHE A 59 24.02 19.89 15.88
N GLY A 60 22.91 20.27 16.53
CA GLY A 60 22.04 19.37 17.27
C GLY A 60 21.34 18.34 16.38
N ILE A 61 21.24 18.59 15.06
CA ILE A 61 20.68 17.62 14.11
C ILE A 61 21.65 16.47 13.78
N VAL A 62 22.92 16.60 14.14
CA VAL A 62 23.94 15.57 13.88
C VAL A 62 23.98 14.62 15.07
N ASP A 63 23.34 13.48 14.92
CA ASP A 63 23.22 12.47 15.97
C ASP A 63 23.52 11.06 15.45
N CYS A 64 23.65 10.10 16.37
CA CYS A 64 23.66 8.68 16.08
C CYS A 64 22.35 8.05 16.53
N ILE A 65 21.72 7.28 15.64
CA ILE A 65 20.61 6.41 15.98
C ILE A 65 21.12 4.99 16.12
N SER A 66 20.74 4.27 17.18
CA SER A 66 21.05 2.85 17.27
C SER A 66 20.19 2.07 16.26
N PRO A 67 20.65 0.91 15.78
CA PRO A 67 19.83 0.05 14.93
C PRO A 67 18.46 -0.27 15.54
N ASP A 68 18.39 -0.49 16.85
CA ASP A 68 17.14 -0.80 17.54
C ASP A 68 16.15 0.38 17.49
N TYR A 69 16.62 1.60 17.81
CA TYR A 69 15.77 2.80 17.72
C TYR A 69 15.33 3.07 16.28
N PHE A 70 16.21 2.87 15.31
CA PHE A 70 15.88 3.01 13.89
C PHE A 70 14.80 2.01 13.45
N ILE A 71 14.91 0.75 13.86
CA ILE A 71 13.91 -0.28 13.57
C ILE A 71 12.58 0.04 14.28
N ASP A 72 12.62 0.54 15.51
CA ASP A 72 11.42 0.93 16.24
C ASP A 72 10.71 2.13 15.59
N ASP A 73 11.45 3.11 15.09
CA ASP A 73 10.88 4.24 14.35
C ASP A 73 10.29 3.78 13.01
N LEU A 74 10.99 2.91 12.27
CA LEU A 74 10.41 2.27 11.07
C LEU A 74 9.12 1.50 11.42
N ARG A 75 9.10 0.78 12.54
CA ARG A 75 7.91 0.03 12.98
C ARG A 75 6.72 0.97 13.27
N LYS A 76 6.96 2.16 13.83
CA LYS A 76 5.92 3.16 14.06
C LYS A 76 5.39 3.77 12.75
N GLU A 77 6.27 3.99 11.78
CA GLU A 77 5.88 4.50 10.46
C GLU A 77 5.16 3.45 9.60
N GLY A 78 5.41 2.16 9.83
CA GLY A 78 4.71 1.04 9.19
C GLY A 78 5.13 0.77 7.76
N HIS A 79 5.16 1.80 6.90
CA HIS A 79 5.31 1.70 5.44
C HIS A 79 6.48 0.82 4.96
N TYR A 80 7.69 1.07 5.44
CA TYR A 80 8.86 0.29 5.05
C TYR A 80 9.12 -0.90 5.97
N TYR A 81 8.53 -0.90 7.17
CA TYR A 81 8.78 -1.94 8.16
C TYR A 81 8.27 -3.29 7.70
N PHE A 82 7.00 -3.36 7.26
CA PHE A 82 6.39 -4.60 6.81
C PHE A 82 7.09 -5.16 5.57
N PHE A 83 7.51 -4.29 4.66
CA PHE A 83 8.23 -4.68 3.45
C PHE A 83 9.59 -5.33 3.75
N TYR A 84 10.42 -4.73 4.61
CA TYR A 84 11.78 -5.21 4.86
C TYR A 84 11.90 -6.24 6.00
N PHE A 85 11.12 -6.08 7.06
CA PHE A 85 11.25 -6.86 8.28
C PHE A 85 10.09 -7.83 8.50
N GLY A 86 9.03 -7.72 7.69
CA GLY A 86 7.76 -8.34 7.99
C GLY A 86 7.15 -7.73 9.26
N GLY A 87 6.19 -8.43 9.85
CA GLY A 87 5.58 -7.99 11.11
C GLY A 87 4.80 -9.06 11.85
N GLY A 88 4.57 -10.22 11.23
CA GLY A 88 3.64 -11.22 11.76
C GLY A 88 2.17 -10.77 11.66
N ILE A 89 1.25 -11.72 11.80
CA ILE A 89 -0.20 -11.55 11.55
C ILE A 89 -0.83 -10.43 12.40
N ASN A 90 -0.31 -10.19 13.61
CA ASN A 90 -0.94 -9.32 14.60
C ASN A 90 -0.55 -7.83 14.48
N SER A 91 0.42 -7.48 13.64
CA SER A 91 0.88 -6.09 13.50
C SER A 91 0.26 -5.37 12.30
N LEU A 92 -0.36 -6.10 11.36
CA LEU A 92 -1.01 -5.49 10.22
C LEU A 92 -2.16 -4.56 10.68
N PRO A 93 -2.26 -3.36 10.08
CA PRO A 93 -3.34 -2.44 10.40
C PRO A 93 -4.69 -3.08 10.08
N SER A 94 -5.74 -2.56 10.69
CA SER A 94 -7.10 -3.04 10.49
C SER A 94 -7.97 -1.88 10.05
N TYR A 95 -8.37 -1.91 8.78
CA TYR A 95 -9.37 -1.01 8.24
C TYR A 95 -10.72 -1.72 8.17
N ASN A 96 -11.77 -0.97 8.42
CA ASN A 96 -13.14 -1.39 8.15
C ASN A 96 -13.80 -0.29 7.34
N VAL A 97 -13.70 -0.40 6.02
CA VAL A 97 -14.34 0.55 5.10
C VAL A 97 -15.84 0.33 5.16
N LEU A 98 -16.56 1.34 5.62
CA LEU A 98 -18.01 1.27 5.72
C LEU A 98 -18.64 1.32 4.33
N MET A 99 -19.47 0.33 4.03
CA MET A 99 -20.32 0.32 2.84
C MET A 99 -21.38 1.44 2.97
N PRO A 100 -21.40 2.43 2.06
CA PRO A 100 -22.44 3.44 2.03
C PRO A 100 -23.80 2.84 1.69
N ASN A 101 -24.88 3.48 2.13
CA ASN A 101 -26.24 3.03 1.79
C ASN A 101 -26.47 3.14 0.28
N ASP A 102 -26.16 4.31 -0.28
CA ASP A 102 -26.28 4.58 -1.71
C ASP A 102 -25.03 4.14 -2.49
N VAL A 103 -25.19 3.95 -3.79
CA VAL A 103 -24.09 3.57 -4.69
C VAL A 103 -23.07 4.70 -4.77
N ALA A 104 -21.83 4.44 -4.35
CA ALA A 104 -20.74 5.40 -4.40
C ALA A 104 -20.01 5.39 -5.75
N ILE A 105 -19.29 6.48 -6.05
CA ILE A 105 -18.58 6.66 -7.33
C ILE A 105 -17.56 5.54 -7.59
N ASN A 106 -16.90 5.05 -6.54
CA ASN A 106 -15.89 3.99 -6.64
C ASN A 106 -16.46 2.61 -6.94
N GLU A 107 -17.77 2.39 -6.93
CA GLU A 107 -18.41 1.09 -7.23
C GLU A 107 -19.31 1.11 -8.48
N VAL A 108 -19.41 2.25 -9.17
CA VAL A 108 -20.35 2.44 -10.30
C VAL A 108 -20.09 1.46 -11.45
N ALA A 109 -18.83 1.25 -11.84
CA ALA A 109 -18.48 0.47 -13.02
C ALA A 109 -18.85 -1.01 -12.86
N TYR A 110 -18.42 -1.65 -11.77
CA TYR A 110 -18.76 -3.06 -11.54
C TYR A 110 -20.25 -3.24 -11.25
N ILE A 111 -20.92 -2.28 -10.59
CA ILE A 111 -22.37 -2.34 -10.36
C ILE A 111 -23.10 -2.36 -11.69
N LYS A 112 -22.68 -1.53 -12.65
CA LYS A 112 -23.24 -1.56 -14.00
C LYS A 112 -23.08 -2.95 -14.64
N HIS A 113 -21.88 -3.53 -14.62
CA HIS A 113 -21.66 -4.89 -15.14
C HIS A 113 -22.54 -5.94 -14.46
N LEU A 114 -22.76 -5.79 -13.14
CA LEU A 114 -23.57 -6.71 -12.35
C LEU A 114 -25.07 -6.59 -12.70
N LEU A 115 -25.56 -5.36 -12.88
CA LEU A 115 -26.94 -5.10 -13.34
C LEU A 115 -27.16 -5.59 -14.77
N ASP A 116 -26.18 -5.44 -15.66
CA ASP A 116 -26.23 -5.99 -17.01
C ASP A 116 -26.34 -7.52 -16.99
N ALA A 117 -25.56 -8.18 -16.12
CA ALA A 117 -25.65 -9.63 -15.92
C ALA A 117 -27.00 -10.10 -15.37
N TYR A 118 -27.59 -9.37 -14.41
CA TYR A 118 -28.93 -9.69 -13.91
C TYR A 118 -30.01 -9.45 -14.97
N THR A 119 -29.87 -8.40 -15.77
CA THR A 119 -30.80 -8.11 -16.87
C THR A 119 -30.76 -9.19 -17.94
N GLU A 120 -29.58 -9.75 -18.23
CA GLU A 120 -29.44 -10.87 -19.17
C GLU A 120 -30.10 -12.17 -18.67
N ASP A 121 -30.11 -12.39 -17.35
CA ASP A 121 -30.71 -13.55 -16.69
C ASP A 121 -32.23 -13.40 -16.45
N SER A 122 -32.71 -12.16 -16.38
CA SER A 122 -34.10 -11.81 -16.07
C SER A 122 -34.95 -11.62 -17.34
N SER A 123 -36.27 -11.74 -17.19
CA SER A 123 -37.23 -11.32 -18.23
C SER A 123 -37.50 -9.81 -18.25
N THR A 124 -36.99 -9.08 -17.25
CA THR A 124 -37.16 -7.62 -17.10
C THR A 124 -35.82 -6.94 -16.89
N ASN A 125 -35.75 -5.65 -17.24
CA ASN A 125 -34.58 -4.82 -16.98
C ASN A 125 -34.36 -4.62 -15.48
N ILE A 126 -33.16 -4.96 -14.98
CA ILE A 126 -32.78 -4.82 -13.57
C ILE A 126 -31.93 -3.56 -13.40
N THR A 127 -32.36 -2.65 -12.53
CA THR A 127 -31.70 -1.37 -12.25
C THR A 127 -31.49 -1.20 -10.75
N VAL A 128 -30.72 -0.17 -10.36
CA VAL A 128 -30.54 0.18 -8.93
C VAL A 128 -31.89 0.44 -8.24
N ASP A 129 -32.86 1.02 -8.95
CA ASP A 129 -34.16 1.38 -8.37
C ASP A 129 -35.07 0.18 -8.08
N ASN A 130 -34.91 -0.93 -8.82
CA ASN A 130 -35.78 -2.10 -8.70
C ASN A 130 -35.08 -3.35 -8.15
N ILE A 131 -33.75 -3.29 -7.92
CA ILE A 131 -32.96 -4.43 -7.46
C ILE A 131 -33.48 -4.99 -6.13
N THR A 132 -34.00 -4.13 -5.24
CA THR A 132 -34.47 -4.50 -3.89
C THR A 132 -35.64 -5.47 -3.92
N ASP A 133 -36.51 -5.35 -4.93
CA ASP A 133 -37.70 -6.19 -5.12
C ASP A 133 -37.43 -7.39 -6.04
N SER A 134 -36.21 -7.48 -6.58
CA SER A 134 -35.81 -8.55 -7.49
C SER A 134 -35.26 -9.78 -6.77
N VAL A 135 -35.20 -10.91 -7.48
CA VAL A 135 -34.54 -12.14 -6.99
C VAL A 135 -33.03 -11.97 -6.76
N TYR A 136 -32.42 -10.93 -7.34
CA TYR A 136 -30.99 -10.66 -7.28
C TYR A 136 -30.58 -9.82 -6.07
N ASN A 137 -31.54 -9.24 -5.31
CA ASN A 137 -31.27 -8.36 -4.15
C ASN A 137 -30.22 -8.95 -3.21
N ARG A 138 -30.40 -10.21 -2.79
CA ARG A 138 -29.47 -10.88 -1.87
C ARG A 138 -28.08 -11.06 -2.46
N HIS A 139 -27.96 -11.30 -3.77
CA HIS A 139 -26.65 -11.40 -4.41
C HIS A 139 -26.00 -10.01 -4.47
N PHE A 140 -26.74 -8.99 -4.91
CA PHE A 140 -26.29 -7.61 -4.98
C PHE A 140 -25.75 -7.08 -3.64
N SER A 141 -26.49 -7.27 -2.53
CA SER A 141 -26.02 -6.82 -1.20
C SER A 141 -24.71 -7.52 -0.79
N ARG A 142 -24.59 -8.83 -1.02
CA ARG A 142 -23.36 -9.59 -0.72
C ARG A 142 -22.20 -9.19 -1.62
N SER A 143 -22.46 -8.84 -2.89
CA SER A 143 -21.46 -8.31 -3.81
C SER A 143 -20.89 -6.99 -3.32
N ARG A 144 -21.76 -6.04 -2.92
CA ARG A 144 -21.34 -4.76 -2.33
C ARG A 144 -20.55 -4.96 -1.03
N GLU A 145 -21.02 -5.83 -0.14
CA GLU A 145 -20.28 -6.15 1.09
C GLU A 145 -18.87 -6.72 0.80
N SER A 146 -18.77 -7.62 -0.17
CA SER A 146 -17.49 -8.22 -0.57
C SER A 146 -16.55 -7.17 -1.17
N PHE A 147 -17.06 -6.28 -2.02
CA PHE A 147 -16.31 -5.16 -2.59
C PHE A 147 -15.67 -4.28 -1.50
N TYR A 148 -16.43 -3.85 -0.50
CA TYR A 148 -15.89 -3.01 0.58
C TYR A 148 -14.93 -3.73 1.54
N LYS A 149 -15.07 -5.06 1.67
CA LYS A 149 -14.05 -5.89 2.34
C LYS A 149 -12.74 -5.88 1.57
N ALA A 150 -12.79 -6.01 0.24
CA ALA A 150 -11.59 -5.87 -0.60
C ALA A 150 -11.01 -4.45 -0.56
N GLU A 151 -11.84 -3.40 -0.52
CA GLU A 151 -11.36 -2.01 -0.31
C GLU A 151 -10.58 -1.86 1.00
N SER A 152 -11.04 -2.52 2.07
CA SER A 152 -10.34 -2.52 3.35
C SER A 152 -8.95 -3.14 3.23
N VAL A 153 -8.81 -4.24 2.48
CA VAL A 153 -7.51 -4.87 2.18
C VAL A 153 -6.64 -3.97 1.30
N ALA A 154 -7.21 -3.29 0.30
CA ALA A 154 -6.50 -2.34 -0.55
C ALA A 154 -5.93 -1.15 0.26
N MET A 155 -6.66 -0.66 1.28
CA MET A 155 -6.15 0.37 2.18
C MET A 155 -5.00 -0.14 3.06
N ILE A 156 -5.08 -1.38 3.55
CA ILE A 156 -3.96 -2.02 4.27
C ILE A 156 -2.73 -2.05 3.36
N SER A 157 -2.90 -2.47 2.10
CA SER A 157 -1.80 -2.52 1.13
C SER A 157 -1.10 -1.17 0.97
N LYS A 158 -1.87 -0.09 0.74
CA LYS A 158 -1.31 1.27 0.61
C LYS A 158 -0.52 1.73 1.82
N GLU A 159 -0.84 1.25 3.02
CA GLU A 159 -0.09 1.56 4.22
C GLU A 159 1.17 0.70 4.36
N ILE A 160 1.12 -0.59 4.03
CA ILE A 160 2.25 -1.51 4.29
C ILE A 160 3.20 -1.70 3.11
N SER A 161 2.81 -1.26 1.91
CA SER A 161 3.57 -1.39 0.67
C SER A 161 4.33 -0.11 0.32
N PRO A 162 5.56 -0.22 -0.19
CA PRO A 162 6.23 0.92 -0.82
C PRO A 162 5.51 1.29 -2.13
N ALA A 163 5.64 2.56 -2.55
CA ALA A 163 4.98 3.06 -3.77
C ALA A 163 5.35 2.32 -5.07
N THR A 164 6.45 1.57 -5.07
CA THR A 164 6.91 0.78 -6.22
C THR A 164 6.41 -0.65 -6.22
N ASP A 165 5.77 -1.13 -5.14
CA ASP A 165 5.43 -2.54 -4.97
C ASP A 165 4.14 -2.74 -4.15
N ASP A 166 2.98 -2.68 -4.82
CA ASP A 166 1.64 -2.80 -4.21
C ASP A 166 1.19 -4.27 -4.12
N GLU A 167 1.04 -4.78 -2.90
CA GLU A 167 0.65 -6.18 -2.64
C GLU A 167 -0.78 -6.48 -3.07
N PHE A 168 -1.67 -5.48 -3.13
CA PHE A 168 -3.05 -5.66 -3.57
C PHE A 168 -3.16 -5.73 -5.09
N GLU A 169 -2.34 -4.98 -5.82
CA GLU A 169 -2.25 -5.10 -7.28
C GLU A 169 -1.78 -6.52 -7.68
N LYS A 170 -0.74 -7.04 -7.01
CA LYS A 170 -0.31 -8.44 -7.20
C LYS A 170 -1.44 -9.43 -6.93
N LEU A 171 -2.18 -9.25 -5.83
CA LEU A 171 -3.31 -10.10 -5.49
C LEU A 171 -4.39 -10.08 -6.59
N LYS A 172 -4.70 -8.90 -7.14
CA LYS A 172 -5.65 -8.78 -8.25
C LYS A 172 -5.20 -9.57 -9.47
N ASP A 173 -3.94 -9.45 -9.85
CA ASP A 173 -3.38 -10.17 -11.01
C ASP A 173 -3.37 -11.69 -10.77
N ASP A 174 -3.00 -12.14 -9.57
CA ASP A 174 -3.04 -13.55 -9.19
C ASP A 174 -4.48 -14.12 -9.23
N VAL A 175 -5.45 -13.39 -8.68
CA VAL A 175 -6.86 -13.79 -8.71
C VAL A 175 -7.41 -13.79 -10.13
N LEU A 176 -7.06 -12.79 -10.94
CA LEU A 176 -7.46 -12.73 -12.35
C LEU A 176 -6.97 -13.95 -13.13
N ASN A 177 -5.69 -14.31 -12.97
CA ASN A 177 -5.12 -15.51 -13.58
C ASN A 177 -5.79 -16.79 -13.07
N HIS A 178 -6.07 -16.86 -11.77
CA HIS A 178 -6.69 -18.03 -11.16
C HIS A 178 -8.11 -18.29 -11.69
N VAL A 179 -8.91 -17.25 -11.88
CA VAL A 179 -10.28 -17.39 -12.38
C VAL A 179 -10.40 -17.36 -13.89
N GLY A 180 -9.30 -17.21 -14.62
CA GLY A 180 -9.29 -17.01 -16.07
C GLY A 180 -10.07 -18.08 -16.84
N ASP A 181 -9.74 -19.36 -16.62
CA ASP A 181 -10.43 -20.48 -17.29
C ASP A 181 -11.92 -20.51 -16.94
N THR A 182 -12.28 -20.33 -15.67
CA THR A 182 -13.69 -20.25 -15.23
C THR A 182 -14.39 -19.03 -15.85
N TYR A 183 -13.72 -17.90 -16.01
CA TYR A 183 -14.31 -16.72 -16.63
C TYR A 183 -14.64 -16.94 -18.11
N GLU A 184 -13.80 -17.70 -18.81
CA GLU A 184 -13.90 -18.01 -20.24
C GLU A 184 -14.85 -19.18 -20.57
N GLU A 185 -15.37 -19.88 -19.57
CA GLU A 185 -16.38 -20.93 -19.76
C GLU A 185 -17.68 -20.39 -20.40
N ASP A 186 -18.43 -21.31 -21.02
CA ASP A 186 -19.77 -21.05 -21.54
C ASP A 186 -20.80 -21.02 -20.41
N TYR A 187 -21.59 -19.94 -20.36
CA TYR A 187 -22.66 -19.74 -19.39
C TYR A 187 -23.96 -19.32 -20.10
N ASN A 188 -25.11 -19.64 -19.51
CA ASN A 188 -26.40 -19.27 -20.11
C ASN A 188 -26.71 -17.78 -19.89
N SER A 189 -26.19 -17.20 -18.81
CA SER A 189 -26.33 -15.80 -18.45
C SER A 189 -25.09 -15.25 -17.74
N GLY A 190 -24.88 -13.94 -17.83
CA GLY A 190 -23.83 -13.26 -17.07
C GLY A 190 -23.96 -13.42 -15.55
N TYR A 191 -25.19 -13.69 -15.05
CA TYR A 191 -25.41 -13.99 -13.63
C TYR A 191 -24.82 -15.36 -13.23
N GLU A 192 -24.91 -16.36 -14.10
CA GLU A 192 -24.24 -17.64 -13.88
C GLU A 192 -22.72 -17.46 -13.86
N ARG A 193 -22.17 -16.70 -14.82
CA ARG A 193 -20.73 -16.38 -14.89
C ARG A 193 -20.22 -15.72 -13.62
N VAL A 194 -20.85 -14.62 -13.16
CA VAL A 194 -20.37 -13.91 -11.96
C VAL A 194 -20.40 -14.81 -10.72
N LYS A 195 -21.41 -15.68 -10.60
CA LYS A 195 -21.46 -16.64 -9.49
C LYS A 195 -20.37 -17.71 -9.56
N ALA A 196 -20.08 -18.23 -10.75
CA ALA A 196 -19.05 -19.23 -10.95
C ALA A 196 -17.66 -18.64 -10.66
N VAL A 197 -17.34 -17.49 -11.26
CA VAL A 197 -16.06 -16.79 -11.09
C VAL A 197 -15.82 -16.37 -9.66
N THR A 198 -16.79 -15.75 -9.00
CA THR A 198 -16.63 -15.32 -7.59
C THR A 198 -16.58 -16.51 -6.62
N LYS A 199 -17.21 -17.63 -6.96
CA LYS A 199 -17.07 -18.89 -6.21
C LYS A 199 -15.65 -19.43 -6.38
N GLU A 200 -15.11 -19.46 -7.59
CA GLU A 200 -13.74 -19.94 -7.83
C GLU A 200 -12.71 -19.07 -7.12
N ALA A 201 -12.81 -17.74 -7.28
CA ALA A 201 -11.97 -16.79 -6.56
C ALA A 201 -11.95 -17.05 -5.04
N SER A 202 -13.09 -17.42 -4.45
CA SER A 202 -13.18 -17.67 -3.01
C SER A 202 -12.40 -18.89 -2.49
N HIS A 203 -11.89 -19.73 -3.40
CA HIS A 203 -11.01 -20.86 -3.11
C HIS A 203 -9.53 -20.57 -3.40
N PHE A 204 -9.20 -19.39 -3.93
CA PHE A 204 -7.83 -19.01 -4.22
C PHE A 204 -6.98 -19.06 -2.95
N GLN A 205 -5.86 -19.78 -3.01
CA GLN A 205 -4.90 -19.86 -1.92
C GLN A 205 -3.87 -18.76 -2.07
N VAL A 206 -4.06 -17.67 -1.33
CA VAL A 206 -3.09 -16.57 -1.28
C VAL A 206 -1.79 -17.08 -0.64
N LYS A 207 -0.74 -17.23 -1.45
CA LYS A 207 0.60 -17.63 -1.01
C LYS A 207 1.57 -16.49 -1.30
N GLN A 208 2.52 -16.27 -0.40
CA GLN A 208 3.60 -15.29 -0.60
C GLN A 208 3.13 -13.84 -0.81
N ASN A 209 2.04 -13.44 -0.16
CA ASN A 209 1.55 -12.07 -0.14
C ASN A 209 1.44 -11.57 1.31
N LEU A 210 1.90 -10.35 1.59
CA LEU A 210 1.90 -9.78 2.95
C LEU A 210 0.48 -9.62 3.52
N LEU A 211 -0.52 -9.47 2.66
CA LEU A 211 -1.93 -9.30 3.02
C LEU A 211 -2.64 -10.62 3.34
N ALA A 212 -2.01 -11.78 3.10
CA ALA A 212 -2.62 -13.09 3.29
C ALA A 212 -3.38 -13.27 4.62
N PRO A 213 -2.91 -12.76 5.78
CA PRO A 213 -3.63 -12.90 7.04
C PRO A 213 -4.95 -12.11 7.14
N LYS A 214 -5.17 -11.16 6.23
CA LYS A 214 -6.35 -10.30 6.16
C LYS A 214 -7.30 -10.69 5.01
N ILE A 215 -6.93 -11.68 4.21
CA ILE A 215 -7.69 -12.11 3.05
C ILE A 215 -8.45 -13.40 3.37
N GLY A 216 -9.78 -13.31 3.36
CA GLY A 216 -10.66 -14.46 3.39
C GLY A 216 -11.47 -14.57 2.09
N SER A 217 -12.44 -15.49 2.10
CA SER A 217 -13.28 -15.75 0.93
C SER A 217 -14.11 -14.55 0.46
N ASN A 218 -14.48 -13.62 1.34
CA ASN A 218 -15.26 -12.45 0.93
C ASN A 218 -14.37 -11.38 0.29
N GLU A 219 -13.16 -11.21 0.80
CA GLU A 219 -12.16 -10.30 0.24
C GLU A 219 -11.78 -10.76 -1.18
N LEU A 220 -11.57 -12.06 -1.38
CA LEU A 220 -11.30 -12.64 -2.71
C LEU A 220 -12.47 -12.44 -3.69
N ARG A 221 -13.71 -12.56 -3.22
CA ARG A 221 -14.89 -12.21 -4.04
C ARG A 221 -14.92 -10.72 -4.38
N GLY A 222 -14.57 -9.88 -3.41
CA GLY A 222 -14.44 -8.44 -3.59
C GLY A 222 -13.41 -8.06 -4.64
N VAL A 223 -12.28 -8.77 -4.69
CA VAL A 223 -11.24 -8.60 -5.71
C VAL A 223 -11.80 -8.77 -7.13
N CYS A 224 -12.70 -9.74 -7.36
CA CYS A 224 -13.37 -9.86 -8.67
C CYS A 224 -14.20 -8.61 -9.03
N PHE A 225 -14.81 -7.95 -8.05
CA PHE A 225 -15.55 -6.71 -8.28
C PHE A 225 -14.61 -5.52 -8.49
N GLN A 226 -13.43 -5.48 -7.84
CA GLN A 226 -12.38 -4.51 -8.17
C GLN A 226 -11.87 -4.68 -9.61
N LEU A 227 -11.59 -5.92 -10.02
CA LEU A 227 -11.21 -6.25 -11.39
C LEU A 227 -12.31 -5.88 -12.39
N SER A 228 -13.57 -6.06 -12.02
CA SER A 228 -14.72 -5.65 -12.84
C SER A 228 -14.86 -4.14 -12.96
N ASN A 229 -14.51 -3.38 -11.92
CA ASN A 229 -14.42 -1.93 -11.95
C ASN A 229 -13.33 -1.41 -12.92
N GLU A 230 -12.29 -2.22 -13.14
CA GLU A 230 -11.20 -1.98 -14.08
C GLU A 230 -11.48 -2.52 -15.48
N ASP A 231 -12.72 -2.93 -15.76
CA ASP A 231 -13.14 -3.56 -17.02
C ASP A 231 -12.39 -4.86 -17.37
N LYS A 232 -11.66 -5.46 -16.41
CA LYS A 232 -10.93 -6.73 -16.59
C LYS A 232 -11.85 -7.95 -16.51
N LEU A 233 -12.94 -7.85 -15.73
CA LEU A 233 -13.97 -8.89 -15.61
C LEU A 233 -15.35 -8.30 -15.91
N ILE A 234 -15.82 -8.46 -17.14
CA ILE A 234 -17.15 -8.03 -17.58
C ILE A 234 -18.09 -9.23 -17.58
N TRP A 235 -19.22 -9.12 -16.90
CA TRP A 235 -20.11 -10.25 -16.63
C TRP A 235 -21.07 -10.56 -17.79
N LYS A 236 -21.49 -9.55 -18.55
CA LYS A 236 -22.40 -9.70 -19.69
C LYS A 236 -21.79 -10.64 -20.75
N ILE A 237 -22.61 -11.52 -21.32
CA ILE A 237 -22.18 -12.51 -22.31
C ILE A 237 -22.67 -12.10 -23.70
N LYS A 238 -23.89 -11.59 -23.78
CA LYS A 238 -24.55 -11.22 -25.04
C LYS A 238 -24.40 -9.72 -25.26
N GLN A 239 -23.93 -9.33 -26.44
CA GLN A 239 -23.90 -7.92 -26.84
C GLN A 239 -25.31 -7.34 -26.93
#